data_AF-A0A2A9N9W7-F1
#
_entry.id   AF-A0A2A9N9W7-F1
#
_cell.length_a   1.000
_cell.length_b   1.000
_cell.length_c   1.000
_cell.angle_alpha   90.00
_cell.angle_beta   90.00
_cell.angle_gamma   90.00
#
_symmetry.space_group_name_H-M   'P 1'
#
loop_
_entity.id
_entity.type
_entity.pdbx_description
1 polymer ?
#
loop_
_entity_poly.entity_id
_entity_poly.type
_entity_poly.pdbx_seq_one_letter_code
_entity_poly.pdbx_strand_id
1 'polypeptide(L)'
;LTPARVACWHSHLPLIHRIANKENLEMRDSVLILEDDIDMERDIRGQLAGMWPLLPDDWDIVYLGTPLISVLFEVLWSSEGVAAPLKNPNDDLTQEKPPKFRLFPSRSSKCTHAYALSKIGARRLLLHLRYAPLAYSRSIDQAL
;
A
#
# COMPACT_ATOMS: atom_id res chain seq x y z
N LEU A 1 4.21 -22.27 8.48
CA LEU A 1 3.47 -21.72 7.32
C LEU A 1 3.28 -22.81 6.25
N THR A 2 2.26 -22.71 5.40
CA THR A 2 2.14 -23.61 4.22
C THR A 2 3.21 -23.25 3.17
N PRO A 3 3.58 -24.18 2.26
CA PRO A 3 4.53 -23.89 1.19
C PRO A 3 4.15 -22.68 0.34
N ALA A 4 2.86 -22.53 0.00
CA ALA A 4 2.36 -21.37 -0.75
C ALA A 4 2.59 -20.04 0.00
N ARG A 5 2.34 -20.00 1.30
CA ARG A 5 2.60 -18.81 2.12
C ARG A 5 4.09 -18.49 2.20
N VAL A 6 4.95 -19.51 2.33
CA VAL A 6 6.40 -19.35 2.32
C VAL A 6 6.89 -18.84 0.95
N ALA A 7 6.35 -19.35 -0.15
CA ALA A 7 6.66 -18.89 -1.49
C ALA A 7 6.33 -17.40 -1.65
N CYS A 8 5.16 -16.95 -1.19
CA CYS A 8 4.78 -15.54 -1.20
C CYS A 8 5.77 -14.66 -0.40
N TRP A 9 6.24 -15.12 0.77
CA TRP A 9 7.34 -14.46 1.49
C TRP A 9 8.61 -14.30 0.63
N HIS A 10 9.01 -15.35 -0.07
CA HIS A 10 10.19 -15.32 -0.94
C HIS A 10 10.00 -14.48 -2.20
N SER A 11 8.78 -14.26 -2.66
CA SER A 11 8.49 -13.35 -3.77
C SER A 11 8.66 -11.88 -3.37
N HIS A 12 8.22 -11.48 -2.17
CA HIS A 12 8.23 -10.06 -1.77
C HIS A 12 9.41 -9.64 -0.91
N LEU A 13 9.87 -10.44 0.06
CA LEU A 13 10.91 -10.01 1.00
C LEU A 13 12.23 -9.62 0.30
N PRO A 14 12.75 -10.39 -0.68
CA PRO A 14 13.93 -9.98 -1.44
C PRO A 14 13.71 -8.69 -2.25
N LEU A 15 12.50 -8.47 -2.77
CA LEU A 15 12.15 -7.25 -3.49
C LEU A 15 12.16 -6.03 -2.56
N ILE A 16 11.53 -6.15 -1.38
CA ILE A 16 11.55 -5.12 -0.33
C ILE A 16 12.99 -4.81 0.07
N HIS A 17 13.81 -5.85 0.30
CA HIS A 17 15.24 -5.69 0.58
C HIS A 17 15.97 -4.92 -0.53
N ARG A 18 15.68 -5.23 -1.80
CA ARG A 18 16.28 -4.53 -2.94
C ARG A 18 15.88 -3.06 -2.96
N ILE A 19 14.60 -2.73 -2.77
CA ILE A 19 14.11 -1.34 -2.76
C ILE A 19 14.75 -0.55 -1.62
N ALA A 20 14.78 -1.12 -0.41
CA ALA A 20 15.34 -0.49 0.78
C ALA A 20 16.83 -0.10 0.66
N ASN A 21 17.58 -0.85 -0.16
CA ASN A 21 19.03 -0.70 -0.33
C ASN A 21 19.43 -0.17 -1.73
N LYS A 22 18.48 0.23 -2.57
CA LYS A 22 18.77 0.72 -3.92
C LYS A 22 19.31 2.14 -3.87
N GLU A 23 20.57 2.33 -4.26
CA GLU A 23 21.29 3.61 -4.14
C GLU A 23 20.69 4.73 -4.99
N ASN A 24 20.24 4.43 -6.21
CA ASN A 24 19.69 5.40 -7.14
C ASN A 24 18.19 5.72 -6.94
N LEU A 25 17.66 5.43 -5.76
CA LEU A 25 16.33 5.88 -5.34
C LEU A 25 16.49 6.87 -4.20
N GLU A 26 15.85 8.02 -4.26
CA GLU A 26 15.78 8.94 -3.14
C GLU A 26 14.80 8.42 -2.08
N MET A 27 14.87 8.98 -0.86
CA MET A 27 13.99 8.53 0.23
C MET A 27 12.50 8.76 -0.06
N ARG A 28 12.18 9.78 -0.86
CA ARG A 28 10.82 10.11 -1.30
C ARG A 28 10.37 9.30 -2.51
N ASP A 29 11.28 8.55 -3.15
CA ASP A 29 10.90 7.72 -4.28
C ASP A 29 10.07 6.52 -3.83
N SER A 30 9.28 6.04 -4.77
CA SER A 30 8.38 4.91 -4.58
C SER A 30 8.46 3.94 -5.74
N VAL A 31 8.21 2.67 -5.44
CA VAL A 31 8.15 1.60 -6.44
C VAL A 31 6.75 1.03 -6.46
N LEU A 32 6.20 0.87 -7.66
CA LEU A 32 4.96 0.15 -7.89
C LEU A 32 5.26 -1.35 -8.03
N ILE A 33 4.60 -2.17 -7.22
CA ILE A 33 4.74 -3.62 -7.19
C ILE A 33 3.41 -4.22 -7.60
N LEU A 34 3.48 -5.11 -8.59
CA LEU A 34 2.33 -5.76 -9.21
C LEU A 34 2.64 -7.26 -9.30
N GLU A 35 1.69 -8.08 -8.89
CA GLU A 35 1.70 -9.51 -9.24
C GLU A 35 1.35 -9.69 -10.73
N ASP A 36 1.63 -10.86 -11.30
CA ASP A 36 1.53 -11.13 -12.73
C ASP A 36 0.09 -11.26 -13.26
N ASP A 37 -0.86 -11.57 -12.39
CA ASP A 37 -2.28 -11.75 -12.68
C ASP A 37 -3.12 -10.49 -12.39
N ILE A 38 -2.49 -9.31 -12.38
CA ILE A 38 -3.21 -8.06 -12.15
C ILE A 38 -3.97 -7.56 -13.38
N ASP A 39 -5.25 -7.28 -13.19
CA ASP A 39 -6.06 -6.51 -14.13
C ASP A 39 -5.94 -5.01 -13.83
N MET A 40 -5.11 -4.30 -14.60
CA MET A 40 -4.94 -2.85 -14.42
C MET A 40 -5.96 -2.03 -15.21
N GLU A 41 -6.48 -0.99 -14.58
CA GLU A 41 -7.33 0.00 -15.23
C GLU A 41 -6.58 0.78 -16.31
N ARG A 42 -7.30 1.14 -17.37
CA ARG A 42 -6.73 1.80 -18.55
C ARG A 42 -6.09 3.15 -18.23
N ASP A 43 -6.63 3.87 -17.25
CA ASP A 43 -6.17 5.19 -16.83
C ASP A 43 -5.41 5.17 -15.49
N ILE A 44 -4.78 4.06 -15.10
CA ILE A 44 -4.08 3.95 -13.81
C ILE A 44 -3.09 5.10 -13.56
N ARG A 45 -2.41 5.57 -14.61
CA ARG A 45 -1.51 6.73 -14.53
C ARG A 45 -2.24 8.00 -14.09
N GLY A 46 -3.38 8.32 -14.70
CA GLY A 46 -4.18 9.48 -14.34
C GLY A 46 -4.76 9.36 -12.93
N GLN A 47 -5.15 8.15 -12.53
CA GLN A 47 -5.63 7.88 -11.17
C GLN A 47 -4.55 8.12 -10.12
N LEU A 48 -3.38 7.49 -10.30
CA LEU A 48 -2.27 7.63 -9.38
C LEU A 48 -1.77 9.08 -9.33
N ALA A 49 -1.72 9.79 -10.46
CA ALA A 49 -1.30 11.19 -10.50
C ALA A 49 -2.23 12.12 -9.69
N GLY A 50 -3.55 11.89 -9.71
CA GLY A 50 -4.49 12.66 -8.90
C GLY A 50 -4.46 12.29 -7.41
N MET A 51 -4.11 11.04 -7.12
CA MET A 51 -4.05 10.51 -5.76
C MET A 51 -2.75 10.84 -5.02
N TRP A 52 -1.60 10.80 -5.72
CA TRP A 52 -0.26 10.95 -5.13
C TRP A 52 -0.07 12.19 -4.25
N PRO A 53 -0.58 13.38 -4.64
CA PRO A 53 -0.45 14.59 -3.82
C PRO A 53 -1.16 14.53 -2.46
N LEU A 54 -2.05 13.55 -2.24
CA LEU A 54 -2.77 13.38 -0.98
C LEU A 54 -1.98 12.54 0.05
N LEU A 55 -0.88 11.90 -0.38
CA LEU A 55 -0.09 11.05 0.50
C LEU A 55 0.73 11.91 1.48
N PRO A 56 0.78 11.55 2.78
CA PRO A 56 1.69 12.20 3.74
C PRO A 56 3.15 12.08 3.30
N ASP A 57 4.03 13.02 3.67
CA ASP A 57 5.46 12.97 3.27
C ASP A 57 6.21 11.70 3.72
N ASP A 58 5.73 11.03 4.77
CA ASP A 58 6.36 9.89 5.42
C ASP A 58 5.59 8.56 5.26
N TRP A 59 4.72 8.48 4.25
CA TRP A 59 3.93 7.29 3.94
C TRP A 59 4.80 6.05 3.66
N ASP A 60 4.32 4.87 4.05
CA ASP A 60 5.07 3.61 3.87
C ASP A 60 4.59 2.83 2.64
N ILE A 61 3.30 2.47 2.64
CA ILE A 61 2.70 1.59 1.64
C ILE A 61 1.32 2.10 1.22
N VAL A 62 1.01 2.00 -0.07
CA VAL A 62 -0.32 2.27 -0.64
C VAL A 62 -0.79 1.01 -1.33
N TYR A 63 -1.89 0.43 -0.86
CA TYR A 63 -2.47 -0.76 -1.47
C TYR A 63 -3.40 -0.37 -2.60
N LEU A 64 -3.23 -1.02 -3.76
CA LEU A 64 -3.96 -0.74 -5.00
C LEU A 64 -4.89 -1.90 -5.40
N GLY A 65 -4.76 -3.07 -4.74
CA GLY A 65 -5.47 -4.30 -5.08
C GLY A 65 -6.58 -4.66 -4.09
N THR A 66 -7.82 -4.48 -4.51
CA THR A 66 -9.03 -5.26 -4.16
C THR A 66 -9.86 -5.31 -5.46
N PRO A 67 -10.75 -6.29 -5.71
CA PRO A 67 -11.41 -6.50 -7.02
C PRO A 67 -12.36 -5.37 -7.47
N LEU A 68 -12.36 -4.23 -6.78
CA LEU A 68 -12.99 -2.99 -7.20
C LEU A 68 -11.94 -1.89 -7.05
N ILE A 69 -11.64 -1.21 -8.15
CA ILE A 69 -11.06 0.14 -8.12
C ILE A 69 -12.13 1.06 -7.53
N SER A 70 -12.11 1.05 -6.22
CA SER A 70 -12.72 1.91 -5.25
C SER A 70 -11.93 1.53 -4.02
N VAL A 71 -11.22 2.48 -3.42
CA VAL A 71 -10.51 2.23 -2.17
C VAL A 71 -11.56 1.90 -1.11
N LEU A 72 -11.92 0.62 -1.03
CA LEU A 72 -12.87 0.05 -0.11
C LEU A 72 -12.04 -0.75 0.87
N PHE A 73 -11.73 -0.10 1.98
CA PHE A 73 -11.62 -0.84 3.21
C PHE A 73 -12.98 -1.48 3.45
N GLU A 74 -13.05 -2.82 3.52
CA GLU A 74 -14.02 -3.43 4.40
C GLU A 74 -13.73 -2.89 5.81
N VAL A 75 -14.48 -1.85 6.18
CA VAL A 75 -14.75 -1.52 7.57
C VAL A 75 -15.60 -2.67 8.09
N LEU A 76 -14.96 -3.77 8.52
CA LEU A 76 -15.66 -4.74 9.34
C LEU A 76 -15.73 -4.17 10.76
N TRP A 77 -16.88 -3.55 11.03
CA TRP A 77 -17.49 -3.27 12.34
C TRP A 77 -16.56 -3.15 13.55
N SER A 78 -16.35 -1.92 14.01
CA SER A 78 -16.51 -1.64 15.43
C SER A 78 -17.06 -0.24 15.61
N SER A 79 -18.03 -0.13 16.50
CA SER A 79 -18.61 1.11 17.00
C SER A 79 -17.52 2.16 17.27
N GLU A 80 -17.77 3.39 16.82
CA GLU A 80 -17.00 4.62 17.12
C GLU A 80 -15.81 4.92 16.17
N GLY A 81 -16.12 5.52 15.01
CA GLY A 81 -15.18 6.37 14.27
C GLY A 81 -14.91 5.95 12.83
N VAL A 82 -15.68 6.50 11.88
CA VAL A 82 -15.35 6.40 10.45
C VAL A 82 -14.05 7.17 10.20
N ALA A 83 -12.99 6.50 9.76
CA ALA A 83 -11.78 7.19 9.33
C ALA A 83 -12.13 8.07 8.13
N ALA A 84 -11.95 9.39 8.27
CA ALA A 84 -12.18 10.33 7.18
C ALA A 84 -11.16 10.08 6.05
N PRO A 85 -11.57 10.21 4.78
CA PRO A 85 -10.62 10.16 3.67
C PRO A 85 -9.57 11.26 3.84
N LEU A 86 -8.35 10.99 3.39
CA LEU A 86 -7.32 12.02 3.28
C LEU A 86 -7.85 13.12 2.34
N LYS A 87 -7.92 14.35 2.87
CA LYS A 87 -8.39 15.51 2.12
C LYS A 87 -7.20 16.26 1.55
N ASN A 88 -7.34 16.76 0.32
CA ASN A 88 -6.39 17.75 -0.17
C ASN A 88 -6.58 19.04 0.65
N PRO A 89 -5.53 19.66 1.19
CA PRO A 89 -5.66 20.99 1.81
C PRO A 89 -6.19 22.05 0.84
N ASN A 90 -6.11 21.82 -0.47
CA ASN A 90 -6.63 22.70 -1.52
C ASN A 90 -8.03 22.29 -2.05
N ASP A 91 -8.66 21.24 -1.50
CA ASP A 91 -10.03 20.89 -1.91
C ASP A 91 -11.03 21.90 -1.35
N ASP A 92 -11.59 22.69 -2.25
CA ASP A 92 -12.66 23.64 -1.94
C ASP A 92 -13.93 22.86 -1.54
N LEU A 93 -14.49 23.18 -0.36
CA LEU A 93 -15.64 22.50 0.25
C LEU A 93 -16.95 22.68 -0.56
N THR A 94 -16.89 23.39 -1.68
CA THR A 94 -18.00 23.75 -2.57
C THR A 94 -18.17 22.82 -3.78
N GLN A 95 -17.29 21.83 -3.97
CA GLN A 95 -17.40 20.92 -5.11
C GLN A 95 -18.62 19.98 -4.98
N GLU A 96 -19.60 20.16 -5.87
CA GLU A 96 -20.79 19.30 -6.01
C GLU A 96 -20.48 17.87 -6.49
N LYS A 97 -19.25 17.61 -6.97
CA LYS A 97 -18.85 16.31 -7.51
C LYS A 97 -17.91 15.60 -6.55
N PRO A 98 -18.21 14.35 -6.12
CA PRO A 98 -17.33 13.62 -5.24
C PRO A 98 -15.96 13.42 -5.91
N PRO A 99 -14.86 13.45 -5.15
CA PRO A 99 -13.52 13.25 -5.70
C PRO A 99 -13.43 11.90 -6.39
N LYS A 100 -12.75 11.86 -7.56
CA LYS A 100 -12.60 10.66 -8.41
C LYS A 100 -11.90 9.52 -7.66
N PHE A 101 -11.08 9.84 -6.66
CA PHE A 101 -10.35 8.88 -5.82
C PHE A 101 -10.44 9.29 -4.35
N ARG A 102 -10.42 8.31 -3.45
CA ARG A 102 -10.40 8.53 -2.00
C ARG A 102 -9.29 7.68 -1.40
N LEU A 103 -8.42 8.26 -0.60
CA LEU A 103 -7.41 7.52 0.15
C LEU A 103 -7.86 7.38 1.60
N PHE A 104 -7.73 6.18 2.14
CA PHE A 104 -8.06 5.87 3.53
C PHE A 104 -6.84 5.29 4.24
N PRO A 105 -6.57 5.66 5.50
CA PRO A 105 -5.57 5.00 6.32
C PRO A 105 -5.90 3.50 6.48
N SER A 106 -4.93 2.64 6.17
CA SER A 106 -5.01 1.19 6.42
C SER A 106 -4.27 0.82 7.69
N ARG A 107 -4.80 -0.15 8.44
CA ARG A 107 -4.12 -0.78 9.60
C ARG A 107 -3.90 -2.28 9.44
N SER A 108 -4.48 -2.92 8.41
CA SER A 108 -4.48 -4.39 8.27
C SER A 108 -4.93 -4.86 6.88
N SER A 109 -4.36 -4.32 5.81
CA SER A 109 -4.65 -4.75 4.44
C SER A 109 -3.98 -6.09 4.14
N LYS A 110 -4.79 -7.10 3.86
CA LYS A 110 -4.36 -8.50 3.66
C LYS A 110 -4.14 -8.83 2.18
N CYS A 111 -3.51 -7.94 1.41
CA CYS A 111 -3.37 -8.12 -0.03
C CYS A 111 -1.98 -7.69 -0.50
N THR A 112 -1.29 -8.56 -1.23
CA THR A 112 -0.01 -8.27 -1.90
C THR A 112 -0.14 -8.10 -3.41
N HIS A 113 -1.35 -8.27 -3.96
CA HIS A 113 -1.64 -8.29 -5.39
C HIS A 113 -1.14 -7.03 -6.12
N ALA A 114 -1.33 -5.87 -5.49
CA ALA A 114 -0.90 -4.58 -6.02
C ALA A 114 -0.65 -3.59 -4.89
N TYR A 115 0.55 -3.02 -4.84
CA TYR A 115 0.85 -1.94 -3.91
C TYR A 115 2.01 -1.08 -4.38
N ALA A 116 2.00 0.18 -3.96
CA ALA A 116 3.16 1.05 -4.04
C ALA A 116 3.87 1.07 -2.69
N LEU A 117 5.20 1.09 -2.73
CA LEU A 117 6.05 1.09 -1.54
C LEU A 117 7.05 2.24 -1.64
N SER A 118 7.05 3.13 -0.66
CA SER A 118 8.07 4.18 -0.57
C SER A 118 9.43 3.59 -0.15
N LYS A 119 10.53 4.24 -0.50
CA LYS A 119 11.87 3.78 -0.06
C LYS A 119 12.01 3.81 1.46
N ILE A 120 11.47 4.85 2.13
CA ILE A 120 11.43 4.93 3.60
C ILE A 120 10.64 3.75 4.17
N GLY A 121 9.45 3.48 3.61
CA GLY A 121 8.61 2.36 4.00
C GLY A 121 9.30 1.02 3.81
N ALA A 122 10.01 0.82 2.70
CA ALA A 122 10.77 -0.40 2.45
C ALA A 122 11.83 -0.65 3.53
N ARG A 123 12.51 0.40 4.01
CA ARG A 123 13.50 0.27 5.10
C ARG A 123 12.84 -0.09 6.43
N ARG A 124 11.72 0.55 6.76
CA ARG A 124 10.94 0.27 7.98
C ARG A 124 10.40 -1.16 7.96
N LEU A 125 9.78 -1.58 6.86
CA LEU A 125 9.28 -2.93 6.66
C LEU A 125 10.41 -3.97 6.69
N LEU A 126 11.56 -3.71 6.07
CA LEU A 126 12.67 -4.65 6.10
C LEU A 126 13.16 -4.93 7.53
N LEU A 127 13.22 -3.91 8.38
CA LEU A 127 13.57 -4.06 9.80
C LEU A 127 12.50 -4.88 10.54
N HIS A 128 11.22 -4.59 10.29
CA HIS A 128 10.09 -5.29 10.88
C HIS A 128 10.06 -6.78 10.48
N LEU A 129 10.10 -7.07 9.19
CA LEU A 129 9.97 -8.41 8.60
C LEU A 129 11.17 -9.32 8.90
N ARG A 130 12.32 -8.77 9.29
CA ARG A 130 13.51 -9.53 9.70
C ARG A 130 13.59 -9.78 11.20
N TYR A 131 12.68 -9.22 12.00
CA TYR A 131 12.61 -9.49 13.43
C TYR A 131 12.26 -10.98 13.65
N ALA A 132 13.17 -11.73 14.26
CA ALA A 132 13.08 -13.21 14.31
C ALA A 132 11.75 -13.76 14.87
N PRO A 133 11.14 -13.18 15.91
CA PRO A 133 9.82 -13.62 16.39
C PRO A 133 8.67 -13.39 15.41
N LEU A 134 8.83 -12.48 14.45
CA LEU A 134 7.80 -12.14 13.46
C LEU A 134 8.03 -12.80 12.11
N ALA A 135 9.27 -12.90 11.66
CA ALA A 135 9.64 -13.46 10.36
C ALA A 135 9.03 -14.85 10.18
N TYR A 136 8.27 -15.06 9.09
CA TYR A 136 7.59 -16.33 8.78
C TYR A 136 6.63 -16.86 9.86
N SER A 137 6.19 -16.02 10.82
CA SER A 137 5.19 -16.40 11.83
C SER A 137 3.76 -16.44 11.26
N ARG A 138 3.48 -15.66 10.23
CA ARG A 138 2.20 -15.46 9.55
C ARG A 138 2.40 -15.28 8.05
N SER A 139 1.35 -15.24 7.24
CA SER A 139 1.50 -14.92 5.82
C SER A 139 1.96 -13.46 5.64
N ILE A 140 2.69 -13.16 4.56
CA ILE A 140 3.34 -11.86 4.41
C ILE A 140 2.34 -10.70 4.32
N ASP A 141 1.17 -10.93 3.71
CA ASP A 141 0.03 -10.00 3.70
C ASP A 141 -0.50 -9.63 5.10
N GLN A 142 -0.20 -10.45 6.12
CA GLN A 142 -0.54 -10.16 7.52
C GLN A 142 0.63 -9.60 8.33
N ALA A 143 1.83 -9.59 7.74
CA ALA A 143 3.06 -9.09 8.34
C ALA A 143 3.47 -7.71 7.79
N LEU A 144 2.93 -7.31 6.64
CA LEU A 144 2.97 -5.95 6.10
C LEU A 144 1.92 -5.06 6.78
#